data_AF-A0A380G319-F1
#
_entry.id   AF-A0A380G319-F1
#
_cell.length_a   1.000
_cell.length_b   1.000
_cell.length_c   1.000
_cell.angle_alpha   90.00
_cell.angle_beta   90.00
_cell.angle_gamma   90.00
#
_symmetry.space_group_name_H-M   'P 1'
#
loop_
_entity.id
_entity.type
_entity.pdbx_description
1 polymer ?
#
loop_
_entity_poly.entity_id
_entity_poly.type
_entity_poly.pdbx_seq_one_letter_code
_entity_poly.pdbx_strand_id
1 'polypeptide(L)'
;MIYLYEPFNHNIRETTIKDLATLIGISKFTLYQHLNKPSYYKKLGCFLLKEKPRITTKRKLNELLNPKDEVWKFNESYQLYVSNLGRFKNKNNKYKVAHDENGPLMIVHNKKSYKAADIVYQTFIGELEEGHHAYPKNSLSKDINAENLYATTFSDYCSTKRPLCNAKPVLLVDTNNQIVEEFTSTVEAQNALYINRTAIANRCNKRHVENGLTFMWAKDYEVIA
;
A
#
# COMPACT_ATOMS: atom_id res chain seq x y z
N MET A 1 -6.95 -20.11 11.42
CA MET A 1 -6.65 -19.00 10.49
C MET A 1 -7.00 -19.41 9.08
N ILE A 2 -7.36 -18.43 8.25
CA ILE A 2 -7.60 -18.59 6.82
C ILE A 2 -6.84 -17.51 6.05
N TYR A 3 -6.55 -17.78 4.78
CA TYR A 3 -5.81 -16.89 3.90
C TYR A 3 -6.71 -16.42 2.75
N LEU A 4 -6.74 -15.11 2.52
CA LEU A 4 -7.39 -14.49 1.38
C LEU A 4 -6.32 -14.19 0.34
N TYR A 5 -6.43 -14.79 -0.84
CA TYR A 5 -5.52 -14.52 -1.96
C TYR A 5 -6.24 -13.70 -3.03
N GLU A 6 -5.78 -12.46 -3.24
CA GLU A 6 -6.26 -11.58 -4.30
C GLU A 6 -5.35 -11.74 -5.55
N PRO A 7 -5.86 -12.35 -6.64
CA PRO A 7 -5.04 -12.70 -7.80
C PRO A 7 -4.63 -11.51 -8.66
N PHE A 8 -5.42 -10.42 -8.67
CA PHE A 8 -5.13 -9.21 -9.46
C PHE A 8 -4.21 -8.23 -8.72
N ASN A 9 -4.39 -8.11 -7.40
CA ASN A 9 -3.56 -7.24 -6.54
C ASN A 9 -2.35 -7.98 -5.94
N HIS A 10 -2.15 -9.25 -6.30
CA HIS A 10 -1.08 -10.12 -5.81
C HIS A 10 -0.93 -10.13 -4.27
N ASN A 11 -2.04 -9.91 -3.55
CA ASN A 11 -2.04 -9.72 -2.10
C ASN A 11 -2.46 -11.01 -1.39
N ILE A 12 -1.89 -11.23 -0.20
CA ILE A 12 -2.30 -12.29 0.71
C ILE A 12 -2.61 -11.65 2.05
N ARG A 13 -3.83 -11.85 2.54
CA ARG A 13 -4.25 -11.38 3.86
C ARG A 13 -4.59 -12.57 4.75
N GLU A 14 -4.17 -12.49 6.00
CA GLU A 14 -4.47 -13.48 7.03
C GLU A 14 -5.68 -13.00 7.84
N THR A 15 -6.63 -13.88 8.10
CA THR A 15 -7.83 -13.54 8.88
C THR A 15 -8.42 -14.78 9.56
N THR A 16 -9.49 -14.58 10.34
CA THR A 16 -10.28 -15.67 10.93
C THR A 16 -11.64 -15.78 10.25
N ILE A 17 -12.24 -16.97 10.32
CA ILE A 17 -13.59 -17.20 9.78
C ILE A 17 -14.63 -16.35 10.51
N LYS A 18 -14.43 -16.10 11.81
CA LYS A 18 -15.34 -15.28 12.62
C LYS A 18 -15.34 -13.82 12.14
N ASP A 19 -14.15 -13.26 11.92
CA ASP A 19 -14.00 -11.87 11.49
C ASP A 19 -14.52 -11.70 10.06
N LEU A 20 -14.17 -12.64 9.17
CA LEU A 20 -14.64 -12.64 7.79
C LEU A 20 -16.18 -12.78 7.70
N ALA A 21 -16.78 -13.65 8.50
CA ALA A 21 -18.23 -13.82 8.56
C ALA A 21 -18.93 -12.52 8.99
N THR A 22 -18.36 -11.84 9.98
CA THR A 22 -18.88 -10.56 10.50
C THR A 22 -18.76 -9.45 9.47
N LEU A 23 -17.61 -9.37 8.79
CA LEU A 23 -17.31 -8.32 7.82
C LEU A 23 -18.17 -8.41 6.55
N ILE A 24 -18.49 -9.62 6.09
CA ILE A 24 -19.23 -9.82 4.84
C ILE A 24 -20.73 -10.14 5.08
N GLY A 25 -21.10 -10.46 6.33
CA GLY A 25 -22.46 -10.84 6.68
C GLY A 25 -22.85 -12.23 6.17
N ILE A 26 -21.92 -13.19 6.15
CA ILE A 26 -22.14 -14.56 5.65
C ILE A 26 -22.02 -15.56 6.80
N SER A 27 -22.84 -16.62 6.77
CA SER A 27 -22.74 -17.69 7.75
C SER A 27 -21.35 -18.35 7.74
N LYS A 28 -20.85 -18.72 8.93
CA LYS A 28 -19.58 -19.44 9.07
C LYS A 28 -19.59 -20.75 8.26
N PHE A 29 -20.73 -21.44 8.23
CA PHE A 29 -20.89 -22.71 7.51
C PHE A 29 -20.64 -22.56 6.01
N THR A 30 -21.19 -21.52 5.37
CA THR A 30 -20.95 -21.21 3.97
C THR A 30 -19.47 -20.93 3.70
N LEU A 31 -18.79 -20.20 4.60
CA LEU A 31 -17.35 -19.95 4.48
C LEU A 31 -16.52 -21.25 4.58
N TYR A 32 -16.88 -22.19 5.47
CA TYR A 32 -16.23 -23.49 5.55
C TYR A 32 -16.40 -24.32 4.27
N GLN A 33 -17.56 -24.23 3.61
CA GLN A 33 -17.76 -24.89 2.30
C GLN A 33 -16.83 -24.31 1.23
N HIS A 34 -16.72 -22.97 1.16
CA HIS A 34 -15.78 -22.29 0.26
C HIS A 34 -14.31 -22.56 0.60
N LEU A 35 -14.00 -22.89 1.86
CA LEU A 35 -12.65 -23.26 2.27
C LEU A 35 -12.25 -24.68 1.82
N ASN A 36 -13.23 -25.56 1.63
CA ASN A 36 -13.02 -26.94 1.20
C ASN A 36 -12.89 -27.07 -0.33
N LYS A 37 -13.39 -26.09 -1.09
CA LYS A 37 -13.26 -26.05 -2.55
C LYS A 37 -12.61 -24.73 -2.97
N PRO A 38 -11.44 -24.73 -3.64
CA PRO A 38 -10.78 -23.51 -4.08
C PRO A 38 -11.69 -22.75 -5.06
N SER A 39 -12.47 -21.82 -4.52
CA SER A 39 -13.52 -21.11 -5.23
C SER A 39 -13.25 -19.62 -5.15
N TYR A 40 -13.41 -18.96 -6.29
CA TYR A 40 -13.21 -17.52 -6.38
C TYR A 40 -14.46 -16.80 -5.88
N TYR A 41 -14.31 -16.04 -4.81
CA TYR A 41 -15.41 -15.30 -4.23
C TYR A 41 -15.49 -13.91 -4.89
N LYS A 42 -16.30 -13.81 -5.95
CA LYS A 42 -16.39 -12.62 -6.82
C LYS A 42 -16.61 -11.30 -6.07
N LYS A 43 -17.46 -11.30 -5.03
CA LYS A 43 -17.79 -10.07 -4.28
C LYS A 43 -16.59 -9.48 -3.53
N LEU A 44 -15.63 -10.31 -3.11
CA LEU A 44 -14.38 -9.85 -2.48
C LEU A 44 -13.20 -9.79 -3.47
N GLY A 45 -13.36 -10.39 -4.64
CA GLY A 45 -12.29 -10.52 -5.62
C GLY A 45 -11.14 -11.44 -5.19
N CYS A 46 -11.37 -12.41 -4.29
CA CYS A 46 -10.31 -13.24 -3.71
C CYS A 46 -10.66 -14.75 -3.63
N PHE A 47 -9.62 -15.56 -3.44
CA PHE A 47 -9.73 -16.99 -3.10
C PHE A 47 -9.59 -17.19 -1.59
N LEU A 48 -10.40 -18.10 -1.05
CA LEU A 48 -10.36 -18.55 0.33
C LEU A 48 -9.50 -19.81 0.45
N LEU A 49 -8.46 -19.77 1.29
CA LEU A 49 -7.49 -20.86 1.42
C LEU A 49 -7.26 -21.22 2.89
N LYS A 50 -7.04 -22.52 3.17
CA LYS A 50 -6.66 -23.03 4.50
C LYS A 50 -5.21 -22.70 4.84
N GLU A 51 -4.35 -22.73 3.83
CA GLU A 51 -2.91 -22.57 3.96
C GLU A 51 -2.42 -21.42 3.08
N LYS A 52 -1.27 -20.85 3.45
CA LYS A 52 -0.62 -19.80 2.67
C LYS A 52 -0.24 -20.34 1.29
N PRO A 53 -0.73 -19.73 0.19
CA PRO A 53 -0.49 -20.28 -1.14
C PRO A 53 0.97 -20.14 -1.56
N ARG A 54 1.59 -21.28 -1.90
CA ARG A 54 2.88 -21.32 -2.60
C ARG A 54 2.71 -20.87 -4.06
N ILE A 55 3.82 -20.57 -4.72
CA ILE A 55 3.85 -20.11 -6.12
C ILE A 55 3.12 -21.09 -7.06
N THR A 56 3.29 -22.39 -6.86
CA THR A 56 2.61 -23.43 -7.65
C THR A 56 1.10 -23.36 -7.52
N THR A 57 0.59 -23.17 -6.30
CA THR A 57 -0.84 -22.99 -6.02
C THR A 57 -1.37 -21.71 -6.65
N LYS A 58 -0.65 -20.59 -6.52
CA LYS A 58 -1.03 -19.31 -7.16
C LYS A 58 -1.19 -19.44 -8.67
N ARG A 59 -0.28 -20.16 -9.33
CA ARG A 59 -0.35 -20.43 -10.78
C ARG A 59 -1.63 -21.19 -11.14
N LYS A 60 -1.93 -22.28 -10.43
CA LYS A 60 -3.16 -23.06 -10.64
C LYS A 60 -4.43 -22.23 -10.42
N LEU A 61 -4.47 -21.42 -9.36
CA LEU A 61 -5.61 -20.55 -9.09
C LEU A 61 -5.80 -19.49 -10.16
N ASN A 62 -4.70 -18.92 -10.68
CA ASN A 62 -4.77 -18.01 -11.81
C ASN A 62 -5.28 -18.72 -13.08
N GLU A 63 -4.88 -19.98 -13.34
CA GLU A 63 -5.40 -20.75 -14.49
C GLU A 63 -6.92 -20.94 -14.44
N LEU A 64 -7.51 -21.09 -13.25
CA LEU A 64 -8.95 -21.24 -13.06
C LEU A 64 -9.74 -19.94 -13.31
N LEU A 65 -9.07 -18.79 -13.33
CA LEU A 65 -9.72 -17.50 -13.56
C LEU A 65 -9.76 -17.15 -15.04
N ASN A 66 -10.98 -16.89 -15.53
CA ASN A 66 -11.21 -16.31 -16.83
C ASN A 66 -12.10 -15.06 -16.69
N PRO A 67 -11.50 -13.88 -16.41
CA PRO A 67 -12.22 -12.61 -16.30
C PRO A 67 -12.71 -12.19 -17.69
N LYS A 68 -13.94 -11.67 -17.79
CA LYS A 68 -14.53 -11.28 -19.09
C LYS A 68 -13.77 -10.14 -19.77
N ASP A 69 -13.27 -9.20 -18.99
CA ASP A 69 -12.62 -7.97 -19.48
C ASP A 69 -11.09 -8.12 -19.60
N GLU A 70 -10.60 -9.36 -19.56
CA GLU A 70 -9.17 -9.64 -19.65
C GLU A 70 -8.70 -9.71 -21.10
N VAL A 71 -7.85 -8.76 -21.48
CA VAL A 71 -7.20 -8.71 -22.79
C VAL A 71 -5.74 -9.08 -22.64
N TRP A 72 -5.28 -10.06 -23.42
CA TRP A 72 -3.89 -10.51 -23.45
C TRP A 72 -3.18 -9.98 -24.69
N LYS A 73 -2.01 -9.36 -24.51
CA LYS A 73 -1.11 -8.92 -25.59
C LYS A 73 0.27 -9.53 -25.41
N PHE A 74 0.96 -9.80 -26.51
CA PHE A 74 2.36 -10.22 -26.47
C PHE A 74 3.26 -8.99 -26.48
N ASN A 75 4.26 -8.97 -25.59
CA ASN A 75 5.29 -7.94 -25.57
C ASN A 75 6.61 -8.53 -26.07
N GLU A 76 7.10 -8.02 -27.19
CA GLU A 76 8.34 -8.46 -27.82
C GLU A 76 9.59 -8.13 -26.99
N SER A 77 9.65 -6.95 -26.35
CA SER A 77 10.82 -6.56 -25.55
C SER A 77 11.08 -7.51 -24.39
N TYR A 78 10.02 -8.01 -23.74
CA TYR A 78 10.12 -8.92 -22.59
C TYR A 78 9.85 -10.39 -22.92
N GLN A 79 9.41 -10.69 -24.15
CA GLN A 79 9.07 -12.04 -24.61
C GLN A 79 8.02 -12.72 -23.70
N LEU A 80 7.02 -11.94 -23.28
CA LEU A 80 5.96 -12.31 -22.33
C LEU A 80 4.58 -11.94 -22.87
N TYR A 81 3.58 -12.76 -22.56
CA TYR A 81 2.19 -12.35 -22.68
C TYR A 81 1.77 -11.62 -21.42
N VAL A 82 1.17 -10.45 -21.59
CA VAL A 82 0.76 -9.54 -20.53
C VAL A 82 -0.72 -9.27 -20.67
N SER A 83 -1.44 -9.35 -19.56
CA SER A 83 -2.86 -9.01 -19.48
C SER A 83 -3.02 -7.58 -18.98
N ASN A 84 -4.07 -6.89 -19.44
CA ASN A 84 -4.44 -5.55 -18.96
C ASN A 84 -4.65 -5.52 -17.43
N LEU A 85 -5.06 -6.63 -16.84
CA LEU A 85 -5.24 -6.79 -15.39
C LEU A 85 -3.93 -7.12 -14.63
N GLY A 86 -2.77 -6.96 -15.26
CA GLY A 86 -1.48 -7.17 -14.61
C GLY A 86 -1.14 -8.63 -14.34
N ARG A 87 -1.56 -9.53 -15.25
CA ARG A 87 -1.22 -10.96 -15.22
C ARG A 87 -0.26 -11.31 -16.35
N PHE A 88 0.55 -12.35 -16.14
CA PHE A 88 1.68 -12.66 -17.02
C PHE A 88 1.71 -14.13 -17.38
N LYS A 89 2.05 -14.44 -18.64
CA LYS A 89 2.32 -15.79 -19.12
C LYS A 89 3.61 -15.80 -19.93
N ASN A 90 4.35 -16.90 -19.87
CA ASN A 90 5.42 -17.16 -20.81
C ASN A 90 4.87 -17.47 -22.21
N LYS A 91 5.74 -17.52 -23.22
CA LYS A 91 5.42 -18.02 -24.58
C LYS A 91 4.66 -19.35 -24.59
N ASN A 92 4.99 -20.24 -23.66
CA ASN A 92 4.35 -21.56 -23.53
C ASN A 92 3.01 -21.50 -22.76
N ASN A 93 2.37 -20.33 -22.66
CA ASN A 93 1.14 -20.07 -21.91
C ASN A 93 1.14 -20.41 -20.41
N LYS A 94 2.32 -20.68 -19.82
CA LYS A 94 2.47 -20.93 -18.39
C LYS A 94 2.43 -19.61 -17.61
N TYR A 95 1.56 -19.52 -16.60
CA TYR A 95 1.44 -18.33 -15.76
C TYR A 95 2.73 -18.04 -14.97
N LYS A 96 3.11 -16.77 -14.98
CA LYS A 96 4.10 -16.19 -14.08
C LYS A 96 3.40 -15.37 -13.01
N VAL A 97 3.97 -15.43 -11.82
CA VAL A 97 3.46 -14.75 -10.63
C VAL A 97 4.49 -13.69 -10.28
N ALA A 98 4.04 -12.44 -10.18
CA ALA A 98 4.88 -11.36 -9.68
C ALA A 98 5.09 -11.56 -8.17
N HIS A 99 6.24 -11.14 -7.69
CA HIS A 99 6.58 -11.17 -6.27
C HIS A 99 6.80 -9.76 -5.77
N ASP A 100 6.50 -9.55 -4.50
CA ASP A 100 6.69 -8.26 -3.84
C ASP A 100 8.13 -8.15 -3.35
N GLU A 101 8.81 -7.07 -3.72
CA GLU A 101 10.18 -6.77 -3.32
C GLU A 101 10.21 -5.40 -2.63
N ASN A 102 9.69 -5.36 -1.38
CA ASN A 102 9.59 -4.16 -0.55
C ASN A 102 8.78 -3.00 -1.19
N GLY A 103 7.66 -3.32 -1.86
CA GLY A 103 6.74 -2.32 -2.41
C GLY A 103 6.35 -2.58 -3.86
N PRO A 104 7.29 -2.53 -4.83
CA PRO A 104 7.02 -2.83 -6.22
C PRO A 104 6.83 -4.33 -6.45
N LEU A 105 5.92 -4.65 -7.39
CA LEU A 105 5.80 -6.00 -7.92
C LEU A 105 6.86 -6.25 -8.98
N MET A 106 7.65 -7.31 -8.79
CA MET A 106 8.76 -7.69 -9.63
C MET A 106 8.50 -9.04 -10.31
N ILE A 107 8.98 -9.20 -11.54
CA ILE A 107 8.89 -10.42 -12.33
C ILE A 107 10.28 -10.84 -12.78
N VAL A 108 10.66 -12.06 -12.43
CA VAL A 108 11.89 -12.67 -12.94
C VAL A 108 11.62 -13.36 -14.27
N HIS A 109 12.28 -12.88 -15.32
CA HIS A 109 12.27 -13.47 -16.66
C HIS A 109 13.67 -13.42 -17.27
N ASN A 110 14.11 -14.52 -17.89
CA ASN A 110 15.46 -14.65 -18.48
C ASN A 110 16.60 -14.20 -17.54
N LYS A 111 16.56 -14.64 -16.28
CA LYS A 111 17.54 -14.31 -15.22
C LYS A 111 17.63 -12.82 -14.85
N LYS A 112 16.72 -11.98 -15.34
CA LYS A 112 16.60 -10.56 -14.99
C LYS A 112 15.29 -10.33 -14.23
N SER A 113 15.33 -9.40 -13.28
CA SER A 113 14.14 -8.94 -12.55
C SER A 113 13.64 -7.64 -13.19
N TYR A 114 12.35 -7.58 -13.49
CA TYR A 114 11.71 -6.42 -14.10
C TYR A 114 10.53 -5.98 -13.26
N LYS A 115 10.28 -4.67 -13.22
CA LYS A 115 9.09 -4.14 -12.56
C LYS A 115 7.85 -4.50 -13.39
N ALA A 116 6.90 -5.19 -12.76
CA ALA A 116 5.71 -5.70 -13.42
C ALA A 116 4.83 -4.58 -13.98
N ALA A 117 4.72 -3.46 -13.24
CA ALA A 117 3.97 -2.29 -13.67
C ALA A 117 4.52 -1.69 -14.98
N ASP A 118 5.85 -1.59 -15.10
CA ASP A 118 6.51 -1.03 -16.28
C ASP A 118 6.22 -1.89 -17.52
N ILE A 119 6.26 -3.21 -17.37
CA ILE A 119 5.90 -4.15 -18.45
C ILE A 119 4.45 -3.95 -18.90
N VAL A 120 3.50 -3.83 -17.97
CA VAL A 120 2.08 -3.62 -18.31
C VAL A 120 1.90 -2.29 -19.03
N TYR A 121 2.49 -1.21 -18.51
CA TYR A 121 2.42 0.11 -19.11
C TYR A 121 2.96 0.11 -20.54
N GLN A 122 4.15 -0.45 -20.75
CA GLN A 122 4.78 -0.56 -22.07
C GLN A 122 3.99 -1.42 -23.05
N THR A 123 3.18 -2.36 -22.56
CA THR A 123 2.38 -3.23 -23.43
C THR A 123 1.05 -2.60 -23.85
N PHE A 124 0.45 -1.77 -23.00
CA PHE A 124 -0.92 -1.28 -23.20
C PHE A 124 -1.05 0.23 -23.43
N ILE A 125 -0.15 1.04 -22.89
CA ILE A 125 -0.25 2.50 -22.90
C ILE A 125 0.76 3.11 -23.87
N GLY A 126 2.05 2.76 -23.70
CA GLY A 126 3.11 3.31 -24.52
C GLY A 126 4.47 3.18 -23.86
N GLU A 127 5.50 3.73 -24.51
CA GLU A 127 6.86 3.65 -24.02
C GLU A 127 7.09 4.51 -22.77
N LEU A 128 8.10 4.14 -21.98
CA LEU A 128 8.52 4.89 -20.80
C LEU A 128 9.75 5.71 -21.17
N GLU A 129 9.71 7.00 -20.84
CA GLU A 129 10.87 7.88 -20.95
C GLU A 129 11.98 7.47 -19.97
N GLU A 130 13.21 7.89 -20.26
CA GLU A 130 14.34 7.60 -19.39
C GLU A 130 14.12 8.17 -17.98
N GLY A 131 14.41 7.37 -16.95
CA GLY A 131 14.18 7.74 -15.54
C GLY A 131 12.71 7.69 -15.08
N HIS A 132 11.76 7.43 -15.98
CA HIS A 132 10.35 7.26 -15.64
C HIS A 132 10.00 5.80 -15.39
N HIS A 133 9.08 5.58 -14.45
CA HIS A 133 8.51 4.27 -14.18
C HIS A 133 6.99 4.35 -14.09
N ALA A 134 6.34 3.22 -14.31
CA ALA A 134 4.90 3.11 -14.16
C ALA A 134 4.54 2.93 -12.68
N TYR A 135 3.59 3.73 -12.21
CA TYR A 135 3.05 3.64 -10.85
C TYR A 135 1.53 3.59 -10.87
N PRO A 136 0.90 2.95 -9.86
CA PRO A 136 -0.54 3.00 -9.68
C PRO A 136 -1.01 4.40 -9.27
N LYS A 137 -2.09 4.89 -9.89
CA LYS A 137 -2.76 6.16 -9.53
C LYS A 137 -3.36 6.07 -8.12
N ASN A 138 -4.01 4.94 -7.83
CA ASN A 138 -4.59 4.67 -6.52
C ASN A 138 -3.51 4.46 -5.42
N SER A 139 -3.95 4.34 -4.16
CA SER A 139 -3.06 4.07 -3.01
C SER A 139 -2.53 2.63 -2.96
N LEU A 140 -2.99 1.75 -3.87
CA LEU A 140 -2.65 0.34 -3.88
C LEU A 140 -1.44 0.10 -4.80
N SER A 141 -0.24 0.06 -4.23
CA SER A 141 1.01 -0.13 -4.99
C SER A 141 1.06 -1.42 -5.83
N LYS A 142 0.21 -2.39 -5.52
CA LYS A 142 0.14 -3.71 -6.19
C LYS A 142 -0.94 -3.79 -7.26
N ASP A 143 -1.78 -2.77 -7.40
CA ASP A 143 -2.80 -2.70 -8.44
C ASP A 143 -2.17 -2.19 -9.73
N ILE A 144 -1.67 -3.14 -10.51
CA ILE A 144 -0.98 -2.91 -11.78
C ILE A 144 -1.90 -3.07 -12.99
N ASN A 145 -3.21 -2.81 -12.84
CA ASN A 145 -4.13 -2.74 -13.97
C ASN A 145 -3.71 -1.58 -14.89
N ALA A 146 -3.66 -1.82 -16.20
CA ALA A 146 -3.26 -0.85 -17.21
C ALA A 146 -3.99 0.50 -17.05
N GLU A 147 -5.30 0.50 -16.84
CA GLU A 147 -6.09 1.75 -16.68
C GLU A 147 -5.67 2.59 -15.47
N ASN A 148 -5.18 1.92 -14.41
CA ASN A 148 -4.75 2.51 -13.16
C ASN A 148 -3.27 2.93 -13.18
N LEU A 149 -2.53 2.72 -14.26
CA LEU A 149 -1.11 3.10 -14.34
C LEU A 149 -0.89 4.48 -14.95
N TYR A 150 0.16 5.15 -14.51
CA TYR A 150 0.72 6.36 -15.11
C TYR A 150 2.24 6.36 -15.00
N ALA A 151 2.92 7.02 -15.94
CA ALA A 151 4.36 7.17 -15.93
C ALA A 151 4.76 8.44 -15.16
N THR A 152 5.73 8.32 -14.26
CA THR A 152 6.30 9.45 -13.51
C THR A 152 7.67 9.08 -12.95
N THR A 153 8.42 10.06 -12.45
CA THR A 153 9.62 9.79 -11.65
C THR A 153 9.24 9.29 -10.24
N PHE A 154 10.17 8.59 -9.57
CA PHE A 154 9.97 8.14 -8.19
C PHE A 154 9.78 9.32 -7.22
N SER A 155 10.52 10.42 -7.43
CA SER A 155 10.43 11.63 -6.60
C SER A 155 9.02 12.21 -6.63
N ASP A 156 8.48 12.36 -7.84
CA ASP A 156 7.15 12.92 -8.04
C ASP A 156 6.06 11.98 -7.50
N TYR A 157 6.21 10.66 -7.73
CA TYR A 157 5.30 9.67 -7.13
C TYR A 157 5.26 9.80 -5.61
N CYS A 158 6.41 9.84 -4.94
CA CYS A 158 6.50 10.03 -3.49
C CYS A 158 5.93 11.38 -3.03
N SER A 159 6.07 12.44 -3.83
CA SER A 159 5.51 13.75 -3.52
C SER A 159 3.97 13.73 -3.46
N THR A 160 3.32 12.99 -4.37
CA THR A 160 1.86 12.81 -4.38
C THR A 160 1.35 11.95 -3.24
N LYS A 161 2.19 11.06 -2.71
CA LYS A 161 1.87 10.14 -1.60
C LYS A 161 2.33 10.68 -0.24
N ARG A 162 2.77 11.93 -0.13
CA ARG A 162 3.27 12.50 1.13
C ARG A 162 2.27 12.17 2.24
N PRO A 163 2.71 11.52 3.33
CA PRO A 163 1.84 11.33 4.48
C PRO A 163 1.38 12.73 4.91
N LEU A 164 0.08 12.86 5.22
CA LEU A 164 -0.42 13.99 6.01
C LEU A 164 0.59 14.19 7.14
N CYS A 165 1.32 15.30 7.10
CA CYS A 165 2.39 15.56 8.04
C CYS A 165 1.83 15.33 9.45
N ASN A 166 2.46 14.45 10.24
CA ASN A 166 2.13 14.26 11.65
C ASN A 166 2.51 15.53 12.41
N ALA A 167 1.74 16.60 12.22
CA ALA A 167 1.80 17.80 13.02
C ALA A 167 1.54 17.37 14.46
N LYS A 168 2.56 17.55 15.31
CA LYS A 168 2.43 17.32 16.75
C LYS A 168 1.97 18.64 17.36
N PRO A 169 0.77 18.69 17.98
CA PRO A 169 0.34 19.87 18.68
C PRO A 169 1.26 20.20 19.86
N VAL A 170 1.50 21.48 20.05
CA VAL A 170 2.40 22.05 21.05
C VAL A 170 1.59 22.97 21.95
N LEU A 171 1.77 22.84 23.26
CA LEU A 171 1.17 23.70 24.26
C LEU A 171 2.27 24.59 24.86
N LEU A 172 1.93 25.83 25.11
CA LEU A 172 2.69 26.75 25.93
C LEU A 172 2.03 26.79 27.31
N VAL A 173 2.78 26.44 28.35
CA VAL A 173 2.24 26.25 29.70
C VAL A 173 3.01 27.12 30.70
N ASP A 174 2.29 27.75 31.63
CA ASP A 174 2.87 28.56 32.71
C ASP A 174 3.37 27.69 33.88
N THR A 175 4.08 28.28 34.85
CA THR A 175 4.59 27.56 36.04
C THR A 175 3.50 26.91 36.88
N ASN A 176 2.26 27.37 36.76
CA ASN A 176 1.07 26.81 37.42
C ASN A 176 0.41 25.68 36.62
N ASN A 177 1.07 25.18 35.58
CA ASN A 177 0.58 24.15 34.66
C ASN A 177 -0.71 24.56 33.90
N GLN A 178 -0.96 25.87 33.77
CA GLN A 178 -2.07 26.40 32.99
C GLN A 178 -1.66 26.63 31.55
N ILE A 179 -2.52 26.24 30.62
CA ILE A 179 -2.31 26.43 29.18
C ILE A 179 -2.45 27.92 28.88
N VAL A 180 -1.36 28.51 28.39
CA VAL A 180 -1.29 29.89 27.92
C VAL A 180 -1.71 29.96 26.46
N GLU A 181 -1.23 29.02 25.64
CA GLU A 181 -1.52 29.00 24.21
C GLU A 181 -1.39 27.58 23.64
N GLU A 182 -2.21 27.28 22.64
CA GLU A 182 -2.21 26.00 21.93
C GLU A 182 -1.87 26.20 20.46
N PHE A 183 -0.95 25.39 19.95
CA PHE A 183 -0.56 25.38 18.56
C PHE A 183 -0.80 23.99 17.97
N THR A 184 -1.36 23.93 16.77
CA THR A 184 -1.57 22.68 16.03
C THR A 184 -0.25 22.04 15.57
N SER A 185 0.84 22.83 15.49
CA SER A 185 2.18 22.33 15.14
C SER A 185 3.33 23.23 15.62
N THR A 186 4.55 22.70 15.62
CA THR A 186 5.77 23.51 15.83
C THR A 186 6.00 24.56 14.75
N VAL A 187 5.43 24.39 13.54
CA VAL A 187 5.52 25.37 12.46
C VAL A 187 4.60 26.56 12.73
N GLU A 188 3.39 26.29 13.23
CA GLU A 188 2.46 27.34 13.66
C GLU A 188 3.04 28.14 14.84
N ALA A 189 3.57 27.45 15.85
CA ALA A 189 4.24 28.09 16.98
C ALA A 189 5.46 28.92 16.54
N GLN A 190 6.22 28.45 15.54
CA GLN A 190 7.32 29.23 14.95
C GLN A 190 6.81 30.52 14.30
N ASN A 191 5.70 30.46 13.57
CA ASN A 191 5.16 31.62 12.87
C ASN A 191 4.55 32.64 13.85
N ALA A 192 3.94 32.18 14.94
CA ALA A 192 3.35 33.03 15.97
C ALA A 192 4.42 33.68 16.86
N LEU A 193 5.41 32.89 17.31
CA LEU A 193 6.40 33.31 18.32
C LEU A 193 7.75 33.72 17.71
N TYR A 194 7.93 33.54 16.40
CA TYR A 194 9.20 33.78 15.68
C TYR A 194 10.39 32.97 16.23
N ILE A 195 10.12 31.82 16.86
CA ILE A 195 11.14 30.90 17.39
C ILE A 195 11.34 29.74 16.41
N ASN A 196 12.58 29.38 16.11
CA ASN A 196 12.88 28.24 15.23
C ASN A 196 12.18 26.94 15.70
N ARG A 197 11.44 26.27 14.81
CA ARG A 197 10.70 25.03 15.11
C ARG A 197 11.54 23.93 15.76
N THR A 198 12.84 23.85 15.43
CA THR A 198 13.77 22.87 16.00
C THR A 198 14.08 23.22 17.47
N ALA A 199 14.19 24.51 17.78
CA ALA A 199 14.35 24.97 19.16
C ALA A 199 13.08 24.69 19.99
N ILE A 200 11.89 24.94 19.43
CA ILE A 200 10.61 24.61 20.08
C ILE A 200 10.52 23.10 20.37
N ALA A 201 10.79 22.23 19.39
CA ALA A 201 10.78 20.79 19.58
C ALA A 201 11.80 20.32 20.64
N ASN A 202 13.00 20.91 20.65
CA ASN A 202 14.01 20.63 21.66
C ASN A 202 13.57 21.07 23.07
N ARG A 203 12.85 22.20 23.19
CA ARG A 203 12.28 22.67 24.45
C ARG A 203 11.18 21.75 24.95
N CYS A 204 10.28 21.27 24.08
CA CYS A 204 9.29 20.26 24.43
C CYS A 204 9.93 18.97 24.97
N ASN A 205 10.97 18.47 24.30
CA ASN A 205 11.64 17.23 24.69
C ASN A 205 12.42 17.35 26.00
N LYS A 206 13.01 18.52 26.27
CA LYS A 206 13.80 18.78 27.49
C LYS A 206 12.97 19.37 28.65
N ARG A 207 11.69 19.69 28.42
CA ARG A 207 10.82 20.45 29.34
C ARG A 207 11.53 21.69 29.88
N HIS A 208 12.17 22.43 28.98
CA HIS A 208 12.96 23.58 29.36
C HIS A 208 12.05 24.75 29.71
N VAL A 209 12.24 25.31 30.90
CA VAL A 209 11.50 26.49 31.40
C VAL A 209 12.29 27.74 31.03
N GLU A 210 11.66 28.68 30.33
CA GLU A 210 12.23 29.98 30.00
C GLU A 210 11.19 31.07 30.33
N ASN A 211 11.56 32.05 31.15
CA ASN A 211 10.67 33.13 31.60
C ASN A 211 9.35 32.65 32.24
N GLY A 212 9.38 31.52 32.95
CA GLY A 212 8.19 30.91 33.57
C GLY A 212 7.30 30.11 32.60
N LEU A 213 7.63 30.09 31.31
CA LEU A 213 6.87 29.37 30.29
C LEU A 213 7.61 28.10 29.87
N THR A 214 6.82 27.05 29.61
CA THR A 214 7.32 25.73 29.19
C THR A 214 6.57 25.29 27.95
N PHE A 215 7.32 24.90 26.92
CA PHE A 215 6.74 24.22 25.76
C PHE A 215 6.55 22.75 26.08
N MET A 216 5.38 22.20 25.77
CA MET A 216 5.05 20.79 25.99
C MET A 216 4.34 20.22 24.77
N TRP A 217 4.50 18.92 24.54
CA TRP A 217 3.65 18.21 23.58
C TRP A 217 2.27 18.00 24.20
N ALA A 218 1.19 18.19 23.44
CA ALA A 218 -0.17 18.05 24.01
C ALA A 218 -0.41 16.66 24.62
N LYS A 219 0.12 15.61 23.99
CA LYS A 219 0.10 14.24 24.52
C LYS A 219 0.77 14.10 25.90
N ASP A 220 1.83 14.86 26.15
CA ASP A 220 2.58 14.77 27.41
C ASP A 220 1.89 15.56 28.53
N TYR A 221 1.03 16.52 28.20
CA TYR A 221 0.21 17.27 29.15
C TYR A 221 -0.94 16.41 29.70
N GLU A 222 -1.62 15.64 28.84
CA GLU A 222 -2.71 14.71 29.24
C GLU A 222 -2.28 13.62 30.23
N VAL A 223 -0.97 13.36 30.37
CA VAL A 223 -0.42 12.36 31.31
C VAL A 223 -0.12 12.96 32.68
N ILE A 224 -0.01 14.29 32.76
CA ILE A 224 0.36 15.02 33.99
C ILE A 224 -0.86 15.66 34.66
N ALA A 225 -1.88 16.01 33.87
CA ALA A 225 -3.19 16.50 34.35
C ALA A 225 -4.06 15.34 34.87
#